data_AF-A0A453DJV9-F1
#
_entry.id   AF-A0A453DJV9-F1
#
_cell.length_a   1.000
_cell.length_b   1.000
_cell.length_c   1.000
_cell.angle_alpha   90.00
_cell.angle_beta   90.00
_cell.angle_gamma   90.00
#
_symmetry.space_group_name_H-M   'P 1'
#
loop_
_entity.id
_entity.type
_entity.pdbx_description
1 polymer ?
#
loop_
_entity_poly.entity_id
_entity_poly.type
_entity_poly.pdbx_seq_one_letter_code
_entity_poly.pdbx_strand_id
1 'polypeptide(L)'
;MVDAEAPFLEGGEEPLAGVSDFRGRPVYHVTSGGWRSAIFVAVVEGAGSFAYYGVSANLITYLTGPLSHSNAAAAAAVNVWTGTARLLPLLGAFVADSWLGRYWSIILACTLYVLGYGMITLASTLLAQQVAFFYASLYLIAVAQGADKPCGLSFTADQFDPDHPSECAARSSFFNWWHFSIAVGIGIAINVVSYIQENFGWGIGFGMLCTVMICAFVVFLLGIPTYRLHVSIASSDTSMKMKMPQPTWRRHAAC
;
A
#
# COMPACT_ATOMS: atom_id res chain seq x y z
N MET A 1 20.61 -2.37 60.01
CA MET A 1 20.19 -2.98 58.73
C MET A 1 19.42 -1.89 58.02
N VAL A 2 20.05 -1.30 57.01
CA VAL A 2 19.43 -0.30 56.14
C VAL A 2 18.75 -1.12 55.06
N ASP A 3 17.43 -1.22 55.13
CA ASP A 3 16.65 -1.85 54.07
C ASP A 3 16.74 -0.93 52.85
N ALA A 4 17.47 -1.40 51.85
CA ALA A 4 17.51 -0.78 50.54
C ALA A 4 16.18 -1.06 49.85
N GLU A 5 15.23 -0.14 49.99
CA GLU A 5 14.12 -0.04 49.04
C GLU A 5 14.72 0.30 47.68
N ALA A 6 14.80 -0.72 46.81
CA ALA A 6 15.02 -0.54 45.40
C ALA A 6 13.86 0.31 44.83
N PRO A 7 14.13 1.40 44.11
CA PRO A 7 13.08 2.14 43.42
C PRO A 7 12.54 1.26 42.29
N PHE A 8 11.41 0.60 42.53
CA PHE A 8 10.61 0.02 41.47
C PHE A 8 10.20 1.14 40.52
N LEU A 9 10.48 0.95 39.23
CA LEU A 9 10.32 1.92 38.15
C LEU A 9 8.86 2.42 38.03
N GLU A 10 8.53 3.51 38.72
CA GLU A 10 7.35 4.36 38.45
C GLU A 10 7.57 5.23 37.19
N GLY A 11 7.92 4.59 36.07
CA GLY A 11 8.19 5.24 34.80
C GLY A 11 7.56 4.51 33.62
N GLY A 12 6.39 3.91 33.83
CA GLY A 12 5.63 3.28 32.75
C GLY A 12 5.12 4.35 31.79
N GLU A 13 5.71 4.43 30.61
CA GLU A 13 5.22 5.25 29.49
C GLU A 13 3.70 5.05 29.33
N GLU A 14 2.93 6.14 29.22
CA GLU A 14 1.48 6.02 29.03
C GLU A 14 1.18 5.41 27.65
N PRO A 15 0.17 4.53 27.56
CA PRO A 15 -0.21 3.95 26.27
C PRO A 15 -0.81 5.01 25.35
N LEU A 16 -0.53 4.89 24.06
CA LEU A 16 -1.05 5.77 23.02
C LEU A 16 -2.59 5.70 22.98
N ALA A 17 -3.25 6.83 23.21
CA ALA A 17 -4.70 6.92 23.26
C ALA A 17 -5.33 6.67 21.88
N GLY A 18 -6.31 5.76 21.80
CA GLY A 18 -7.04 5.45 20.57
C GLY A 18 -6.25 4.63 19.55
N VAL A 19 -5.08 4.10 19.93
CA VAL A 19 -4.24 3.22 19.12
C VAL A 19 -4.17 1.84 19.75
N SER A 20 -4.32 0.80 18.94
CA SER A 20 -4.23 -0.59 19.38
C SER A 20 -3.37 -1.41 18.43
N ASP A 21 -2.86 -2.54 18.91
CA ASP A 21 -2.25 -3.55 18.05
C ASP A 21 -3.34 -4.34 17.30
N PHE A 22 -2.95 -5.24 16.39
CA PHE A 22 -3.90 -6.12 15.69
C PHE A 22 -4.74 -7.02 16.62
N ARG A 23 -4.34 -7.18 17.89
CA ARG A 23 -5.06 -7.95 18.92
C ARG A 23 -5.90 -7.06 19.85
N GLY A 24 -6.00 -5.76 19.58
CA GLY A 24 -6.75 -4.81 20.42
C GLY A 24 -6.05 -4.43 21.73
N ARG A 25 -4.75 -4.72 21.89
CA ARG A 25 -3.98 -4.37 23.08
C ARG A 25 -3.45 -2.93 22.99
N PRO A 26 -3.29 -2.23 24.13
CA PRO A 26 -2.70 -0.90 24.16
C PRO A 26 -1.25 -0.94 23.68
N VAL A 27 -0.80 0.17 23.11
CA VAL A 27 0.48 0.26 22.40
C VAL A 27 1.29 1.45 22.90
N TYR A 28 2.61 1.30 22.96
CA TYR A 28 3.55 2.31 23.44
C TYR A 28 4.50 2.75 22.31
N HIS A 29 5.08 3.95 22.40
CA HIS A 29 5.98 4.47 21.37
C HIS A 29 7.17 3.55 21.11
N VAL A 30 7.78 3.02 22.17
CA VAL A 30 8.95 2.13 22.05
C VAL A 30 8.66 0.77 21.42
N THR A 31 7.40 0.34 21.41
CA THR A 31 7.00 -1.02 21.01
C THR A 31 6.49 -1.13 19.57
N SER A 32 6.08 -0.04 18.95
CA SER A 32 5.33 -0.06 17.69
C SER A 32 5.57 1.16 16.81
N GLY A 33 5.12 1.07 15.56
CA GLY A 33 5.12 2.20 14.64
C GLY A 33 6.51 2.64 14.21
N GLY A 34 6.63 3.93 13.91
CA GLY A 34 7.83 4.57 13.41
C GLY A 34 8.33 3.97 12.10
N TRP A 35 9.64 4.13 11.86
CA TRP A 35 10.31 3.67 10.65
C TRP A 35 10.14 2.18 10.37
N ARG A 36 10.19 1.34 11.41
CA ARG A 36 10.12 -0.12 11.25
C ARG A 36 8.80 -0.54 10.62
N SER A 37 7.69 -0.03 11.15
CA SER A 37 6.35 -0.30 10.61
C SER A 37 6.13 0.36 9.25
N ALA A 38 6.58 1.61 9.10
CA ALA A 38 6.43 2.35 7.86
C ALA A 38 7.15 1.67 6.67
N ILE A 39 8.31 1.06 6.89
CA ILE A 39 9.05 0.32 5.85
C ILE A 39 8.26 -0.87 5.30
N PHE A 40 7.52 -1.62 6.14
CA PHE A 40 6.73 -2.75 5.65
C PHE A 40 5.63 -2.30 4.67
N VAL A 41 4.98 -1.17 4.97
CA VAL A 41 3.99 -0.56 4.06
C VAL A 41 4.68 0.00 2.81
N ALA A 42 5.89 0.57 2.95
CA ALA A 42 6.71 1.05 1.83
C ALA A 42 7.04 -0.01 0.81
N VAL A 43 7.31 -1.23 1.28
CA VAL A 43 7.62 -2.34 0.40
C VAL A 43 6.42 -2.68 -0.48
N VAL A 44 5.19 -2.66 0.05
CA VAL A 44 3.96 -2.89 -0.73
C VAL A 44 3.77 -1.81 -1.78
N GLU A 45 3.84 -0.56 -1.37
CA GLU A 45 3.63 0.58 -2.27
C GLU A 45 4.72 0.69 -3.34
N GLY A 46 5.96 0.41 -2.98
CA GLY A 46 7.09 0.32 -3.89
C GLY A 46 6.90 -0.82 -4.90
N ALA A 47 6.53 -2.02 -4.44
CA ALA A 47 6.27 -3.18 -5.30
C ALA A 47 5.06 -2.95 -6.22
N GLY A 48 3.96 -2.40 -5.69
CA GLY A 48 2.77 -2.07 -6.46
C GLY A 48 3.04 -1.01 -7.52
N SER A 49 3.87 -0.02 -7.21
CA SER A 49 4.34 0.97 -8.19
C SER A 49 5.24 0.33 -9.24
N PHE A 50 6.24 -0.45 -8.82
CA PHE A 50 7.14 -1.18 -9.72
C PHE A 50 6.36 -2.04 -10.72
N ALA A 51 5.40 -2.83 -10.23
CA ALA A 51 4.60 -3.71 -11.06
C ALA A 51 3.63 -2.95 -11.98
N TYR A 52 2.99 -1.89 -11.51
CA TYR A 52 2.11 -1.07 -12.35
C TYR A 52 2.87 -0.42 -13.51
N TYR A 53 4.00 0.23 -13.22
CA TYR A 53 4.79 0.88 -14.26
C TYR A 53 5.49 -0.14 -15.17
N GLY A 54 5.85 -1.33 -14.67
CA GLY A 54 6.34 -2.44 -15.47
C GLY A 54 5.31 -2.98 -16.47
N VAL A 55 4.03 -3.08 -16.10
CA VAL A 55 2.95 -3.37 -17.06
C VAL A 55 2.80 -2.22 -18.05
N SER A 56 2.66 -1.00 -17.55
CA SER A 56 2.37 0.20 -18.35
C SER A 56 3.42 0.47 -19.43
N ALA A 57 4.71 0.30 -19.08
CA ALA A 57 5.85 0.59 -19.95
C ALA A 57 5.78 -0.10 -21.31
N ASN A 58 5.36 -1.36 -21.34
CA ASN A 58 5.37 -2.16 -22.54
C ASN A 58 3.99 -2.69 -22.96
N LEU A 59 2.93 -2.13 -22.38
CA LEU A 59 1.56 -2.59 -22.63
C LEU A 59 1.16 -2.40 -24.09
N ILE A 60 1.54 -1.28 -24.72
CA ILE A 60 1.22 -1.02 -26.14
C ILE A 60 1.81 -2.13 -27.02
N THR A 61 3.07 -2.48 -26.82
CA THR A 61 3.76 -3.55 -27.57
C THR A 61 3.09 -4.91 -27.37
N TYR A 62 2.61 -5.21 -26.16
CA TYR A 62 1.83 -6.43 -25.91
C TYR A 62 0.50 -6.44 -26.67
N LEU A 63 -0.21 -5.31 -26.67
CA LEU A 63 -1.50 -5.19 -27.34
C LEU A 63 -1.34 -5.28 -28.87
N THR A 64 -0.31 -4.68 -29.44
CA THR A 64 -0.10 -4.65 -30.90
C THR A 64 0.56 -5.91 -31.44
N GLY A 65 1.43 -6.55 -30.67
CA GLY A 65 2.06 -7.82 -31.03
C GLY A 65 1.15 -9.01 -30.74
N PRO A 66 1.26 -9.64 -29.55
CA PRO A 66 0.47 -10.82 -29.18
C PRO A 66 -1.05 -10.71 -29.42
N LEU A 67 -1.68 -9.58 -29.08
CA LEU A 67 -3.13 -9.42 -29.24
C LEU A 67 -3.55 -8.81 -30.59
N SER A 68 -2.60 -8.51 -31.48
CA SER A 68 -2.86 -8.02 -32.85
C SER A 68 -3.77 -6.77 -32.93
N HIS A 69 -3.81 -5.92 -31.90
CA HIS A 69 -4.53 -4.64 -31.97
C HIS A 69 -3.80 -3.66 -32.90
N SER A 70 -4.55 -2.74 -33.52
CA SER A 70 -3.93 -1.60 -34.20
C SER A 70 -3.25 -0.66 -33.19
N ASN A 71 -2.20 0.05 -33.62
CA ASN A 71 -1.49 1.00 -32.77
C ASN A 71 -2.43 2.04 -32.13
N ALA A 72 -3.44 2.50 -32.88
CA ALA A 72 -4.44 3.45 -32.39
C ALA A 72 -5.35 2.82 -31.32
N ALA A 73 -5.83 1.59 -31.53
CA ALA A 73 -6.67 0.90 -30.56
C ALA A 73 -5.90 0.58 -29.27
N ALA A 74 -4.64 0.14 -29.40
CA ALA A 74 -3.76 -0.12 -28.26
C ALA A 74 -3.53 1.14 -27.43
N ALA A 75 -3.15 2.26 -28.07
CA ALA A 75 -2.95 3.53 -27.38
C ALA A 75 -4.22 4.01 -26.66
N ALA A 76 -5.39 3.90 -27.32
CA ALA A 76 -6.66 4.24 -26.69
C ALA A 76 -6.95 3.36 -25.45
N ALA A 77 -6.73 2.05 -25.55
CA ALA A 77 -6.93 1.13 -24.44
C ALA A 77 -6.00 1.43 -23.25
N VAL A 78 -4.71 1.70 -23.50
CA VAL A 78 -3.75 2.08 -22.46
C VAL A 78 -4.11 3.40 -21.80
N ASN A 79 -4.55 4.39 -22.58
CA ASN A 79 -5.00 5.68 -22.07
C ASN A 79 -6.25 5.55 -21.18
N VAL A 80 -7.23 4.75 -21.61
CA VAL A 80 -8.43 4.47 -20.81
C VAL A 80 -8.05 3.77 -19.51
N TRP A 81 -7.25 2.70 -19.57
CA TRP A 81 -6.80 1.98 -18.39
C TRP A 81 -6.05 2.88 -17.40
N THR A 82 -5.11 3.70 -17.90
CA THR A 82 -4.37 4.67 -17.08
C THR A 82 -5.30 5.71 -16.47
N GLY A 83 -6.24 6.25 -17.26
CA GLY A 83 -7.24 7.20 -16.76
C GLY A 83 -8.12 6.59 -15.66
N THR A 84 -8.61 5.37 -15.85
CA THR A 84 -9.38 4.62 -14.85
C THR A 84 -8.57 4.41 -13.56
N ALA A 85 -7.31 3.99 -13.67
CA ALA A 85 -6.43 3.78 -12.51
C ALA A 85 -6.15 5.08 -11.74
N ARG A 86 -6.24 6.26 -12.38
CA ARG A 86 -6.07 7.57 -11.73
C ARG A 86 -7.34 8.08 -11.05
N LEU A 87 -8.51 7.62 -11.47
CA LEU A 87 -9.80 8.02 -10.90
C LEU A 87 -10.25 7.10 -9.77
N LEU A 88 -9.94 5.81 -9.86
CA LEU A 88 -10.29 4.80 -8.85
C LEU A 88 -9.84 5.11 -7.41
N PRO A 89 -8.69 5.77 -7.16
CA PRO A 89 -8.31 6.20 -5.81
C PRO A 89 -9.35 7.04 -5.08
N LEU A 90 -10.15 7.85 -5.80
CA LEU A 90 -11.24 8.63 -5.21
C LEU A 90 -12.33 7.73 -4.63
N LEU A 91 -12.70 6.68 -5.38
CA LEU A 91 -13.69 5.70 -4.95
C LEU A 91 -13.13 4.79 -3.85
N GLY A 92 -11.87 4.36 -3.99
CA GLY A 92 -11.19 3.54 -2.99
C GLY A 92 -11.07 4.23 -1.64
N ALA A 93 -10.72 5.51 -1.62
CA ALA A 93 -10.68 6.32 -0.40
C ALA A 93 -12.04 6.40 0.28
N PHE A 94 -13.11 6.70 -0.48
CA PHE A 94 -14.47 6.77 0.04
C PHE A 94 -14.92 5.45 0.70
N VAL A 95 -14.65 4.32 0.04
CA VAL A 95 -14.99 2.98 0.56
C VAL A 95 -14.17 2.64 1.81
N ALA A 96 -12.88 2.97 1.82
CA ALA A 96 -12.00 2.72 2.94
C ALA A 96 -12.41 3.51 4.19
N ASP A 97 -12.74 4.80 4.01
CA ASP A 97 -13.16 5.67 5.12
C ASP A 97 -14.56 5.31 5.63
N SER A 98 -15.44 4.80 4.78
CA SER A 98 -16.83 4.51 5.15
C SER A 98 -16.99 3.16 5.86
N TRP A 99 -16.35 2.09 5.37
CA TRP A 99 -16.71 0.71 5.76
C TRP A 99 -15.55 -0.20 6.14
N LEU A 100 -14.41 -0.15 5.44
CA LEU A 100 -13.35 -1.15 5.61
C LEU A 100 -12.30 -0.75 6.66
N GLY A 101 -11.98 0.54 6.77
CA GLY A 101 -10.79 1.01 7.47
C GLY A 101 -9.50 0.77 6.65
N ARG A 102 -8.46 1.54 6.97
CA ARG A 102 -7.23 1.63 6.16
C ARG A 102 -6.48 0.29 6.05
N TYR A 103 -6.33 -0.43 7.15
CA TYR A 103 -5.61 -1.71 7.18
C TYR A 103 -6.28 -2.78 6.30
N TRP A 104 -7.60 -2.96 6.44
CA TRP A 104 -8.33 -3.97 5.66
C TRP A 104 -8.39 -3.63 4.18
N SER A 105 -8.46 -2.34 3.83
CA SER A 105 -8.35 -1.90 2.44
C SER A 105 -7.02 -2.28 1.81
N ILE A 106 -5.90 -2.19 2.53
CA ILE A 106 -4.57 -2.61 2.03
C ILE A 106 -4.52 -4.13 1.84
N ILE A 107 -5.05 -4.91 2.78
CA ILE A 107 -5.14 -6.39 2.65
C ILE A 107 -5.97 -6.76 1.41
N LEU A 108 -7.13 -6.11 1.23
CA LEU A 108 -7.97 -6.33 0.06
C LEU A 108 -7.23 -5.94 -1.23
N ALA A 109 -6.56 -4.79 -1.25
CA ALA A 109 -5.77 -4.37 -2.39
C ALA A 109 -4.66 -5.37 -2.74
N CYS A 110 -3.90 -5.84 -1.75
CA CYS A 110 -2.85 -6.86 -1.94
C CYS A 110 -3.39 -8.16 -2.53
N THR A 111 -4.53 -8.64 -2.05
CA THR A 111 -5.17 -9.85 -2.60
C THR A 111 -5.64 -9.64 -4.04
N LEU A 112 -6.22 -8.48 -4.35
CA LEU A 112 -6.60 -8.11 -5.72
C LEU A 112 -5.39 -7.95 -6.64
N TYR A 113 -4.26 -7.44 -6.16
CA TYR A 113 -3.02 -7.37 -6.93
C TYR A 113 -2.50 -8.75 -7.28
N VAL A 114 -2.37 -9.65 -6.30
CA VAL A 114 -1.89 -11.02 -6.54
C VAL A 114 -2.82 -11.73 -7.54
N LEU A 115 -4.13 -11.55 -7.40
CA LEU A 115 -5.10 -12.13 -8.33
C LEU A 115 -4.99 -11.51 -9.73
N GLY A 116 -4.89 -10.18 -9.84
CA GLY A 116 -4.75 -9.48 -11.11
C GLY A 116 -3.45 -9.82 -11.85
N TYR A 117 -2.31 -9.81 -11.16
CA TYR A 117 -1.03 -10.21 -11.75
C TYR A 117 -0.94 -11.72 -12.01
N GLY A 118 -1.61 -12.55 -11.22
CA GLY A 118 -1.77 -13.97 -11.52
C GLY A 118 -2.58 -14.19 -12.79
N MET A 119 -3.72 -13.51 -12.92
CA MET A 119 -4.58 -13.59 -14.10
C MET A 119 -3.87 -13.09 -15.37
N ILE A 120 -3.18 -11.95 -15.33
CA ILE A 120 -2.48 -11.43 -16.51
C ILE A 120 -1.32 -12.36 -16.94
N THR A 121 -0.65 -12.99 -15.98
CA THR A 121 0.37 -14.01 -16.24
C THR A 121 -0.26 -15.22 -16.94
N LEU A 122 -1.34 -15.78 -16.40
CA LEU A 122 -2.07 -16.89 -17.00
C LEU A 122 -2.62 -16.54 -18.39
N ALA A 123 -3.09 -15.31 -18.58
CA ALA A 123 -3.53 -14.80 -19.87
C ALA A 123 -2.42 -14.85 -20.91
N SER A 124 -1.21 -14.45 -20.52
CA SER A 124 -0.05 -14.41 -21.42
C SER A 124 0.57 -15.77 -21.72
N THR A 125 0.41 -16.77 -20.85
CA THR A 125 1.03 -18.09 -21.02
C THR A 125 0.08 -19.16 -21.55
N LEU A 126 -1.15 -19.21 -21.05
CA LEU A 126 -2.09 -20.31 -21.28
C LEU A 126 -3.30 -19.90 -22.13
N LEU A 127 -3.73 -18.63 -22.02
CA LEU A 127 -4.93 -18.12 -22.67
C LEU A 127 -4.58 -17.04 -23.70
N ALA A 128 -3.53 -17.24 -24.51
CA ALA A 128 -2.91 -16.25 -25.40
C ALA A 128 -3.85 -15.58 -26.44
N GLN A 129 -5.14 -15.94 -26.49
CA GLN A 129 -6.17 -15.34 -27.35
C GLN A 129 -7.40 -14.83 -26.60
N GLN A 130 -7.48 -14.94 -25.28
CA GLN A 130 -8.62 -14.44 -24.50
C GLN A 130 -8.44 -12.98 -24.10
N VAL A 131 -8.66 -12.09 -25.08
CA VAL A 131 -8.59 -10.64 -24.93
C VAL A 131 -9.44 -10.15 -23.74
N ALA A 132 -10.65 -10.69 -23.57
CA ALA A 132 -11.54 -10.33 -22.46
C ALA A 132 -10.93 -10.66 -21.08
N PHE A 133 -10.28 -11.82 -20.96
CA PHE A 133 -9.64 -12.25 -19.71
C PHE A 133 -8.44 -11.36 -19.37
N PHE A 134 -7.65 -10.97 -20.38
CA PHE A 134 -6.56 -10.02 -20.23
C PHE A 134 -7.05 -8.65 -19.75
N TYR A 135 -8.07 -8.06 -20.39
CA TYR A 135 -8.62 -6.78 -19.95
C TYR A 135 -9.24 -6.87 -18.55
N ALA A 136 -9.94 -7.95 -18.22
CA ALA A 136 -10.46 -8.16 -16.87
C ALA A 136 -9.33 -8.11 -15.82
N SER A 137 -8.19 -8.75 -16.10
CA SER A 137 -7.01 -8.69 -15.22
C SER A 137 -6.42 -7.29 -15.09
N LEU A 138 -6.32 -6.53 -16.19
CA LEU A 138 -5.82 -5.15 -16.19
C LEU A 138 -6.70 -4.22 -15.35
N TYR A 139 -8.02 -4.32 -15.52
CA TYR A 139 -8.96 -3.50 -14.73
C TYR A 139 -9.00 -3.93 -13.27
N LEU A 140 -8.78 -5.21 -12.97
CA LEU A 140 -8.63 -5.65 -11.59
C LEU A 140 -7.40 -5.04 -10.91
N ILE A 141 -6.27 -4.97 -11.61
CA ILE A 141 -5.05 -4.27 -11.13
C ILE A 141 -5.35 -2.79 -10.90
N ALA A 142 -6.15 -2.15 -11.76
CA ALA A 142 -6.55 -0.76 -11.56
C ALA A 142 -7.43 -0.58 -10.30
N VAL A 143 -8.34 -1.52 -10.02
CA VAL A 143 -9.15 -1.52 -8.79
C VAL A 143 -8.27 -1.70 -7.56
N ALA A 144 -7.29 -2.60 -7.60
CA ALA A 144 -6.31 -2.78 -6.52
C ALA A 144 -5.53 -1.48 -6.25
N GLN A 145 -5.02 -0.80 -7.29
CA GLN A 145 -4.39 0.54 -7.17
C GLN A 145 -5.31 1.58 -6.55
N GLY A 146 -6.60 1.55 -6.88
CA GLY A 146 -7.60 2.45 -6.31
C GLY A 146 -7.75 2.31 -4.80
N ALA A 147 -7.73 1.08 -4.29
CA ALA A 147 -7.82 0.82 -2.86
C ALA A 147 -6.49 1.06 -2.13
N ASP A 148 -5.37 0.68 -2.74
CA ASP A 148 -4.03 0.76 -2.15
C ASP A 148 -3.59 2.21 -1.92
N LYS A 149 -3.54 3.02 -2.99
CA LYS A 149 -2.90 4.35 -2.98
C LYS A 149 -3.38 5.30 -1.89
N PRO A 150 -4.69 5.51 -1.66
CA PRO A 150 -5.14 6.40 -0.60
C PRO A 150 -4.91 5.80 0.80
N CYS A 151 -4.97 4.48 0.93
CA CYS A 151 -4.90 3.78 2.21
C CYS A 151 -3.45 3.56 2.66
N GLY A 152 -2.54 3.18 1.77
CA GLY A 152 -1.14 2.91 2.08
C GLY A 152 -0.42 4.15 2.58
N LEU A 153 -0.59 5.29 1.92
CA LEU A 153 -0.01 6.57 2.36
C LEU A 153 -0.54 7.04 3.72
N SER A 154 -1.87 6.97 3.91
CA SER A 154 -2.49 7.38 5.18
C SER A 154 -2.13 6.43 6.31
N PHE A 155 -2.15 5.12 6.07
CA PHE A 155 -1.73 4.11 7.03
C PHE A 155 -0.26 4.22 7.42
N THR A 156 0.60 4.59 6.46
CA THR A 156 2.03 4.83 6.74
C THR A 156 2.21 6.08 7.60
N ALA A 157 1.46 7.14 7.31
CA ALA A 157 1.48 8.36 8.13
C ALA A 157 1.02 8.08 9.57
N ASP A 158 0.02 7.20 9.75
CA ASP A 158 -0.48 6.77 11.06
C ASP A 158 0.56 6.01 11.91
N GLN A 159 1.64 5.52 11.29
CA GLN A 159 2.70 4.85 12.05
C GLN A 159 3.54 5.83 12.88
N PHE A 160 3.43 7.14 12.63
CA PHE A 160 4.17 8.18 13.35
C PHE A 160 3.20 9.06 14.14
N ASP A 161 3.51 9.32 15.41
CA ASP A 161 2.72 10.19 16.27
C ASP A 161 2.99 11.67 15.92
N PRO A 162 1.96 12.46 15.54
CA PRO A 162 2.11 13.89 15.29
C PRO A 162 2.40 14.72 16.54
N ASP A 163 1.98 14.27 17.73
CA ASP A 163 2.14 15.01 18.98
C ASP A 163 3.57 14.83 19.55
N HIS A 164 4.37 13.91 19.00
CA HIS A 164 5.75 13.66 19.40
C HIS A 164 6.75 14.29 18.39
N PRO A 165 7.56 15.30 18.79
CA PRO A 165 8.36 16.10 17.85
C PRO A 165 9.41 15.29 17.07
N SER A 166 9.98 14.24 17.68
CA SER A 166 10.97 13.40 16.99
C SER A 166 10.32 12.47 15.94
N GLU A 167 9.12 11.96 16.21
CA GLU A 167 8.37 11.11 15.28
C GLU A 167 7.78 11.95 14.14
N CYS A 168 7.36 13.18 14.42
CA CYS A 168 6.95 14.17 13.43
C CYS A 168 8.06 14.48 12.41
N ALA A 169 9.28 14.77 12.87
CA ALA A 169 10.43 14.99 11.98
C ALA A 169 10.82 13.71 11.21
N ALA A 170 10.75 12.55 11.88
CA ALA A 170 10.99 11.25 11.27
C ALA A 170 10.00 10.94 10.13
N ARG A 171 8.72 11.26 10.31
CA ARG A 171 7.67 11.12 9.30
C ARG A 171 8.00 11.90 8.03
N SER A 172 8.36 13.17 8.16
CA SER A 172 8.68 14.01 6.99
C SER A 172 9.96 13.53 6.29
N SER A 173 10.99 13.13 7.04
CA SER A 173 12.19 12.49 6.47
C SER A 173 11.87 11.19 5.73
N PHE A 174 11.01 10.34 6.31
CA PHE A 174 10.57 9.10 5.71
C PHE A 174 9.87 9.34 4.37
N PHE A 175 8.89 10.25 4.33
CA PHE A 175 8.20 10.56 3.07
C PHE A 175 9.11 11.17 2.01
N ASN A 176 10.13 11.95 2.40
CA ASN A 176 11.12 12.45 1.44
C ASN A 176 11.90 11.29 0.79
N TRP A 177 12.42 10.36 1.61
CA TRP A 177 13.14 9.18 1.12
C TRP A 177 12.24 8.24 0.32
N TRP A 178 10.98 8.10 0.72
CA TRP A 178 9.98 7.31 0.01
C TRP A 178 9.78 7.81 -1.41
N HIS A 179 9.51 9.11 -1.60
CA HIS A 179 9.27 9.68 -2.92
C HIS A 179 10.51 9.57 -3.81
N PHE A 180 11.70 9.83 -3.24
CA PHE A 180 12.97 9.64 -3.94
C PHE A 180 13.15 8.19 -4.40
N SER A 181 12.91 7.23 -3.51
CA SER A 181 13.05 5.80 -3.80
C SER A 181 12.06 5.30 -4.85
N ILE A 182 10.81 5.77 -4.80
CA ILE A 182 9.79 5.44 -5.82
C ILE A 182 10.20 6.02 -7.17
N ALA A 183 10.67 7.27 -7.24
CA ALA A 183 11.08 7.88 -8.51
C ALA A 183 12.21 7.09 -9.19
N VAL A 184 13.23 6.70 -8.42
CA VAL A 184 14.32 5.84 -8.93
C VAL A 184 13.80 4.46 -9.31
N GLY A 185 12.97 3.86 -8.45
CA GLY A 185 12.40 2.53 -8.65
C GLY A 185 11.55 2.41 -9.91
N ILE A 186 10.75 3.44 -10.23
CA ILE A 186 9.95 3.48 -11.47
C ILE A 186 10.85 3.49 -12.70
N GLY A 187 11.93 4.28 -12.68
CA GLY A 187 12.90 4.32 -13.79
C GLY A 187 13.52 2.94 -14.03
N ILE A 188 13.91 2.24 -12.96
CA ILE A 188 14.44 0.87 -13.06
C ILE A 188 13.36 -0.09 -13.56
N ALA A 189 12.12 0.00 -13.04
CA ALA A 189 11.01 -0.87 -13.41
C ALA A 189 10.74 -0.81 -14.92
N ILE A 190 10.63 0.39 -15.48
CA ILE A 190 10.35 0.60 -16.91
C ILE A 190 11.42 -0.06 -17.78
N ASN A 191 12.70 0.09 -17.43
CA ASN A 191 13.80 -0.48 -18.22
C ASN A 191 13.90 -2.01 -18.05
N VAL A 192 13.96 -2.49 -16.80
CA VAL A 192 14.21 -3.91 -16.50
C VAL A 192 13.03 -4.78 -16.91
N VAL A 193 11.81 -4.36 -16.59
CA VAL A 193 10.61 -5.16 -16.89
C VAL A 193 10.38 -5.23 -18.39
N SER A 194 10.52 -4.10 -19.12
CA SER A 194 10.36 -4.11 -20.59
C SER A 194 11.41 -4.98 -21.25
N TYR A 195 12.67 -4.91 -20.78
CA TYR A 195 13.75 -5.79 -21.27
C TYR A 195 13.40 -7.27 -21.09
N ILE A 196 12.90 -7.66 -19.91
CA ILE A 196 12.51 -9.05 -19.64
C ILE A 196 11.34 -9.47 -20.53
N GLN A 197 10.31 -8.64 -20.65
CA GLN A 197 9.13 -8.92 -21.46
C GLN A 197 9.48 -9.16 -22.94
N GLU A 198 10.41 -8.37 -23.50
CA GLU A 198 10.79 -8.46 -24.92
C GLU A 198 11.78 -9.59 -25.21
N ASN A 199 12.72 -9.87 -24.30
CA ASN A 199 13.81 -10.81 -24.55
C ASN A 199 13.53 -12.21 -24.00
N PHE A 200 12.87 -12.31 -22.83
CA PHE A 200 12.57 -13.58 -22.16
C PHE A 200 11.10 -13.98 -22.30
N GLY A 201 10.25 -13.07 -22.77
CA GLY A 201 8.86 -13.33 -23.10
C GLY A 201 7.87 -12.83 -22.04
N TRP A 202 6.64 -12.62 -22.51
CA TRP A 202 5.56 -12.00 -21.74
C TRP A 202 5.16 -12.77 -20.49
N GLY A 203 5.13 -14.10 -20.56
CA GLY A 203 4.82 -14.96 -19.43
C GLY A 203 5.79 -14.79 -18.26
N ILE A 204 7.08 -14.73 -18.55
CA ILE A 204 8.12 -14.50 -17.53
C ILE A 204 8.05 -13.06 -17.01
N GLY A 205 7.87 -12.09 -17.91
CA GLY A 205 7.73 -10.68 -17.54
C GLY A 205 6.57 -10.42 -16.57
N PHE A 206 5.36 -10.89 -16.89
CA PHE A 206 4.21 -10.74 -16.00
C PHE A 206 4.29 -11.64 -14.75
N GLY A 207 4.84 -12.86 -14.87
CA GLY A 207 5.03 -13.77 -13.76
C GLY A 207 5.99 -13.22 -12.69
N MET A 208 7.03 -12.50 -13.11
CA MET A 208 7.92 -11.76 -12.21
C MET A 208 7.14 -10.73 -11.38
N LEU A 209 6.26 -9.95 -12.01
CA LEU A 209 5.46 -8.94 -11.31
C LEU A 209 4.52 -9.56 -10.28
N CYS A 210 3.91 -10.70 -10.63
CA CYS A 210 3.11 -11.49 -9.70
C CYS A 210 3.93 -11.94 -8.48
N THR A 211 5.13 -12.48 -8.73
CA THR A 211 6.05 -12.94 -7.68
C THR A 211 6.47 -11.78 -6.76
N VAL A 212 6.84 -10.64 -7.32
CA VAL A 212 7.20 -9.42 -6.56
C VAL A 212 6.04 -9.01 -5.65
N MET A 213 4.80 -9.02 -6.14
CA MET A 213 3.64 -8.68 -5.31
C MET A 213 3.34 -9.72 -4.23
N ILE A 214 3.50 -11.02 -4.50
CA ILE A 214 3.35 -12.05 -3.47
C ILE A 214 4.38 -11.84 -2.37
N CYS A 215 5.65 -11.61 -2.73
CA CYS A 215 6.71 -11.33 -1.76
C CYS A 215 6.41 -10.07 -0.93
N ALA A 216 6.00 -8.98 -1.58
CA ALA A 216 5.66 -7.74 -0.89
C ALA A 216 4.45 -7.92 0.06
N PHE A 217 3.45 -8.68 -0.35
CA PHE A 217 2.31 -8.99 0.50
C PHE A 217 2.71 -9.82 1.72
N VAL A 218 3.57 -10.83 1.55
CA VAL A 218 4.12 -11.59 2.69
C VAL A 218 4.90 -10.67 3.63
N VAL A 219 5.76 -9.79 3.11
CA VAL A 219 6.52 -8.82 3.91
C VAL A 219 5.57 -7.89 4.69
N PHE A 220 4.48 -7.44 4.09
CA PHE A 220 3.46 -6.66 4.78
C PHE A 220 2.80 -7.41 5.94
N LEU A 221 2.46 -8.69 5.73
CA LEU A 221 1.86 -9.53 6.76
C LEU A 221 2.84 -9.80 7.91
N LEU A 222 4.14 -9.87 7.65
CA LEU A 222 5.16 -9.99 8.70
C LEU A 222 5.26 -8.73 9.57
N GLY A 223 4.83 -7.58 9.06
CA GLY A 223 4.77 -6.30 9.81
C GLY A 223 3.55 -6.16 10.73
N ILE A 224 2.56 -7.07 10.66
CA ILE A 224 1.34 -7.02 11.50
C ILE A 224 1.60 -6.74 12.99
N PRO A 225 2.56 -7.40 13.68
CA PRO A 225 2.76 -7.18 15.11
C PRO A 225 3.34 -5.80 15.45
N THR A 226 3.85 -5.04 14.48
CA THR A 226 4.46 -3.72 14.71
C THR A 226 3.54 -2.56 14.37
N TYR A 227 2.44 -2.80 13.66
CA TYR A 227 1.55 -1.73 13.20
C TYR A 227 0.76 -1.08 14.33
N ARG A 228 0.61 0.25 14.23
CA ARG A 228 -0.33 1.06 15.00
C ARG A 228 -1.66 1.10 14.25
N LEU A 229 -2.72 0.58 14.86
CA LEU A 229 -4.08 0.60 14.30
C LEU A 229 -4.93 1.58 15.11
N HIS A 230 -5.44 2.61 14.44
CA HIS A 230 -6.37 3.55 15.07
C HIS A 230 -7.76 2.92 15.18
N VAL A 231 -8.31 2.94 16.40
CA VAL A 231 -9.67 2.45 16.67
C VAL A 231 -10.66 3.44 16.07
N SER A 232 -11.53 2.98 15.17
CA SER A 232 -12.64 3.80 14.68
C SER A 232 -13.66 4.01 15.81
N ILE A 233 -14.08 5.26 16.02
CA ILE A 233 -14.96 5.73 17.11
C ILE A 233 -16.31 4.97 17.18
N ALA A 234 -16.65 4.16 16.17
CA ALA A 234 -17.89 3.40 16.10
C ALA A 234 -18.04 2.29 17.18
N SER A 235 -16.97 1.86 17.84
CA SER A 235 -17.07 0.86 18.94
C SER A 235 -17.16 1.48 20.34
N SER A 236 -17.10 2.80 20.47
CA SER A 236 -17.17 3.51 21.76
C SER A 236 -18.48 4.28 21.90
N ASP A 237 -19.61 3.59 21.75
CA ASP A 237 -20.89 4.09 22.24
C ASP A 237 -21.27 3.29 23.49
N THR A 238 -20.68 3.69 24.63
CA THR A 238 -21.31 3.82 25.95
C THR A 238 -20.21 4.15 26.96
N SER A 239 -20.24 5.36 27.53
CA SER A 239 -19.46 5.81 28.69
C SER A 239 -18.06 6.38 28.45
N MET A 240 -17.96 7.55 27.81
CA MET A 240 -17.16 8.64 28.38
C MET A 240 -17.59 9.98 27.80
N LYS A 241 -17.92 10.93 28.68
CA LYS A 241 -18.29 12.31 28.35
C LYS A 241 -17.22 12.94 27.45
N MET A 242 -17.58 13.16 26.18
CA MET A 242 -16.70 13.65 25.15
C MET A 242 -16.48 15.16 25.32
N LYS A 243 -15.31 15.52 25.85
CA LYS A 243 -14.68 16.81 25.51
C LYS A 243 -14.38 16.72 24.02
N MET A 244 -15.03 17.55 23.19
CA MET A 244 -14.85 17.52 21.73
C MET A 244 -13.35 17.48 21.40
N PRO A 245 -12.85 16.41 20.75
CA PRO A 245 -11.50 16.38 20.23
C PRO A 245 -11.38 17.44 19.14
N GLN A 246 -10.30 18.22 19.17
CA GLN A 246 -9.95 19.12 18.07
C GLN A 246 -9.96 18.36 16.73
N PRO A 247 -10.47 18.95 15.64
CA PRO A 247 -10.55 18.32 14.33
C PRO A 247 -9.20 17.73 13.89
N THR A 248 -9.19 16.43 13.55
CA THR A 248 -8.00 15.65 13.20
C THR A 248 -7.23 16.23 12.01
N TRP A 249 -7.91 16.94 11.09
CA TRP A 249 -7.28 17.64 9.96
C TRP A 249 -6.36 18.80 10.36
N ARG A 250 -6.46 19.34 11.58
CA ARG A 250 -5.48 20.33 12.08
C ARG A 250 -4.22 19.69 12.68
N ARG A 251 -4.28 18.43 13.12
CA ARG A 251 -3.13 17.73 13.76
C ARG A 251 -2.12 17.23 12.73
N HIS A 252 -2.58 16.81 11.56
CA HIS A 252 -1.68 16.34 10.49
C HIS A 252 -0.96 17.45 9.72
N ALA A 253 -1.36 18.72 9.87
CA ALA A 253 -0.77 19.86 9.17
C ALA A 253 0.43 20.49 9.90
N ALA A 254 0.77 20.00 11.11
CA ALA A 254 1.85 20.50 11.95
C ALA A 254 3.19 19.73 11.78
N CYS A 255 3.20 18.73 10.89
CA CYS A 255 4.35 18.01 10.36
C CYS A 255 4.32 18.12 8.82
#